data_AF-A0AA96WF26-F1
#
_entry.id   AF-A0AA96WF26-F1
#
_cell.length_a   1.000
_cell.length_b   1.000
_cell.length_c   1.000
_cell.angle_alpha   90.00
_cell.angle_beta   90.00
_cell.angle_gamma   90.00
#
_symmetry.space_group_name_H-M   'P 1'
#
loop_
_entity.id
_entity.type
_entity.pdbx_description
1 polymer ?
#
loop_
_entity_poly.entity_id
_entity_poly.type
_entity_poly.pdbx_seq_one_letter_code
_entity_poly.pdbx_strand_id
1 'polypeptide(L)'
;MSDQPLGTPRPLWRVILLSLLTGLAYYGWYKWVIQDELKRYTGKDWSGAVCLLPFGLGIAVPQLLRLYDPDVPGWFGWFSLAGIIWIYIVQFRLYCTVNALYRQAGLQAPLTLRWLFVPGLNLLVGLRQIHFLSQYWAMKRGETVGDPITDRLPLFFSQVGL
;
A
#
# COMPACT_ATOMS: atom_id res chain seq x y z
N MET A 1 -28.43 3.40 -5.56
CA MET A 1 -27.15 2.74 -5.22
C MET A 1 -26.18 3.14 -6.29
N SER A 2 -25.03 3.75 -5.96
CA SER A 2 -24.10 4.26 -6.97
C SER A 2 -23.47 3.10 -7.74
N ASP A 3 -23.60 3.09 -9.08
CA ASP A 3 -23.01 2.13 -10.04
C ASP A 3 -21.47 2.15 -10.11
N GLN A 4 -20.80 2.57 -9.04
CA GLN A 4 -19.35 2.63 -9.00
C GLN A 4 -18.76 1.22 -8.85
N PRO A 5 -17.79 0.83 -9.69
CA PRO A 5 -17.18 -0.49 -9.62
C PRO A 5 -16.46 -0.65 -8.28
N LEU A 6 -16.96 -1.56 -7.44
CA LEU A 6 -16.38 -1.85 -6.13
C LEU A 6 -15.06 -2.60 -6.29
N GLY A 7 -14.06 -2.26 -5.46
CA GLY A 7 -12.83 -3.03 -5.36
C GLY A 7 -13.07 -4.45 -4.85
N THR A 8 -12.07 -5.31 -5.02
CA THR A 8 -12.19 -6.72 -4.62
C THR A 8 -11.58 -6.92 -3.23
N PRO A 9 -12.34 -7.47 -2.26
CA PRO A 9 -11.78 -7.86 -0.98
C PRO A 9 -10.74 -8.95 -1.16
N ARG A 10 -9.55 -8.78 -0.56
CA ARG A 10 -8.46 -9.74 -0.63
C ARG A 10 -7.83 -9.89 0.75
N PRO A 11 -7.87 -11.10 1.35
CA PRO A 11 -7.38 -11.32 2.71
C PRO A 11 -5.85 -11.16 2.78
N LEU A 12 -5.37 -10.60 3.88
CA LEU A 12 -3.97 -10.29 4.11
C LEU A 12 -3.09 -11.53 4.09
N TRP A 13 -3.57 -12.67 4.60
CA TRP A 13 -2.79 -13.91 4.56
C TRP A 13 -2.42 -14.36 3.15
N ARG A 14 -3.30 -14.17 2.16
CA ARG A 14 -2.97 -14.47 0.75
C ARG A 14 -1.90 -13.53 0.26
N VAL A 15 -2.03 -12.24 0.60
CA VAL A 15 -1.04 -11.23 0.22
C VAL A 15 0.32 -11.57 0.82
N ILE A 16 0.39 -11.88 2.11
CA ILE A 16 1.65 -12.21 2.79
C ILE A 16 2.26 -13.48 2.21
N LEU A 17 1.49 -14.56 2.10
CA LEU A 17 1.98 -15.84 1.58
C LEU A 17 2.53 -15.71 0.15
N LEU A 18 1.75 -15.10 -0.75
CA LEU A 18 2.17 -14.91 -2.14
C LEU A 18 3.34 -13.94 -2.25
N SER A 19 3.41 -12.93 -1.40
CA SER A 19 4.55 -12.01 -1.36
C SER A 19 5.81 -12.70 -0.87
N LEU A 20 5.73 -13.60 0.11
CA LEU A 20 6.87 -14.39 0.54
C LEU A 20 7.34 -15.35 -0.58
N LEU A 21 6.39 -16.06 -1.21
CA LEU A 21 6.70 -17.01 -2.29
C LEU A 21 7.29 -16.34 -3.54
N THR A 22 6.95 -15.07 -3.79
CA THR A 22 7.37 -14.34 -4.99
C THR A 22 8.43 -13.26 -4.70
N GLY A 23 9.02 -13.24 -3.50
CA GLY A 23 10.04 -12.24 -3.16
C GLY A 23 9.55 -10.79 -3.25
N LEU A 24 8.32 -10.53 -2.77
CA LEU A 24 7.60 -9.25 -2.79
C LEU A 24 7.08 -8.79 -4.16
N ALA A 25 7.27 -9.56 -5.24
CA ALA A 25 6.70 -9.22 -6.54
C ALA A 25 5.17 -9.15 -6.49
N TYR A 26 4.53 -10.12 -5.81
CA TYR A 26 3.08 -10.11 -5.60
C TYR A 26 2.62 -8.90 -4.79
N TYR A 27 3.39 -8.46 -3.80
CA TYR A 27 3.06 -7.27 -3.00
C TYR A 27 3.04 -6.00 -3.88
N GLY A 28 4.04 -5.85 -4.76
CA GLY A 28 4.09 -4.76 -5.73
C GLY A 28 2.90 -4.77 -6.68
N TRP A 29 2.61 -5.93 -7.29
CA TRP A 29 1.44 -6.12 -8.14
C TRP A 29 0.13 -5.79 -7.40
N TYR A 30 -0.01 -6.27 -6.17
CA TYR A 30 -1.17 -6.01 -5.34
C TYR A 30 -1.37 -4.51 -5.10
N LYS A 31 -0.29 -3.79 -4.75
CA LYS A 31 -0.31 -2.33 -4.58
C LYS A 31 -0.73 -1.61 -5.86
N TRP A 32 -0.30 -2.10 -7.01
CA TRP A 32 -0.73 -1.57 -8.30
C TRP A 32 -2.25 -1.68 -8.45
N VAL A 33 -2.78 -2.89 -8.27
CA VAL A 33 -4.19 -3.21 -8.49
C VAL A 33 -5.10 -2.38 -7.59
N ILE A 34 -4.79 -2.26 -6.29
CA ILE A 34 -5.66 -1.49 -5.38
C ILE A 34 -5.70 0.00 -5.71
N GLN A 35 -4.61 0.57 -6.23
CA GLN A 35 -4.57 1.99 -6.63
C GLN A 35 -5.45 2.21 -7.86
N ASP A 36 -5.39 1.30 -8.84
CA ASP A 36 -6.28 1.36 -10.00
C ASP A 36 -7.75 1.13 -9.63
N GLU A 37 -8.05 0.23 -8.69
CA GLU A 37 -9.40 0.03 -8.15
C GLU A 37 -9.91 1.30 -7.44
N LEU A 38 -9.09 1.92 -6.59
CA LEU A 38 -9.40 3.17 -5.92
C LEU A 38 -9.64 4.30 -6.92
N LYS A 39 -8.79 4.43 -7.94
CA LYS A 39 -8.98 5.42 -9.02
C LYS A 39 -10.30 5.23 -9.75
N ARG A 40 -10.69 3.99 -10.05
CA ARG A 40 -11.98 3.69 -10.69
C ARG A 40 -13.16 4.01 -9.78
N TYR A 41 -13.03 3.79 -8.48
CA TYR A 41 -14.08 4.05 -7.52
C TYR A 41 -14.24 5.55 -7.18
N THR A 42 -13.15 6.24 -6.85
CA THR A 42 -13.17 7.65 -6.41
C THR A 42 -13.10 8.64 -7.57
N GLY A 43 -12.62 8.21 -8.74
CA GLY A 43 -12.35 9.06 -9.91
C GLY A 43 -11.19 10.04 -9.75
N LYS A 44 -10.54 10.11 -8.58
CA LYS A 44 -9.55 11.14 -8.22
C LYS A 44 -8.21 10.58 -7.76
N ASP A 45 -8.11 9.28 -7.53
CA ASP A 45 -6.87 8.64 -7.08
C ASP A 45 -5.86 8.42 -8.21
N TRP A 46 -4.61 8.13 -7.81
CA TRP A 46 -3.52 7.85 -8.74
C TRP A 46 -3.58 6.41 -9.23
N SER A 47 -3.10 6.18 -10.45
CA SER A 47 -2.96 4.82 -10.95
C SER A 47 -1.78 4.11 -10.28
N GLY A 48 -1.84 2.78 -10.28
CA GLY A 48 -0.74 1.94 -9.82
C GLY A 48 0.58 2.26 -10.52
N ALA A 49 0.52 2.61 -11.81
CA ALA A 49 1.67 3.05 -12.61
C ALA A 49 2.37 4.28 -12.02
N VAL A 50 1.63 5.35 -11.70
CA VAL A 50 2.18 6.57 -11.11
C VAL A 50 2.75 6.29 -9.71
N CYS A 51 2.14 5.36 -8.99
CA CYS A 51 2.61 4.98 -7.66
C CYS A 51 3.90 4.16 -7.68
N LEU A 52 4.08 3.23 -8.63
CA LEU A 52 5.16 2.24 -8.59
C LEU A 52 6.29 2.51 -9.58
N LEU A 53 6.02 3.06 -10.77
CA LEU A 53 7.06 3.29 -11.77
C LEU A 53 8.12 4.30 -11.30
N PRO A 54 7.76 5.48 -10.73
CA PRO A 54 8.79 6.43 -10.28
C PRO A 54 9.60 5.90 -9.10
N PHE A 55 9.00 5.05 -8.25
CA PHE A 55 9.74 4.34 -7.20
C PHE A 55 10.73 3.34 -7.83
N GLY A 56 10.26 2.46 -8.71
CA GLY A 56 11.09 1.44 -9.35
C GLY A 56 12.24 2.05 -10.13
N LEU A 57 11.96 3.06 -10.97
CA LEU A 57 12.99 3.79 -11.74
C LEU A 57 13.92 4.60 -10.82
N GLY A 58 13.37 5.29 -9.83
CA GLY A 58 14.16 6.07 -8.88
C GLY A 58 15.15 5.23 -8.08
N ILE A 59 14.85 3.96 -7.81
CA ILE A 59 15.80 3.02 -7.18
C ILE A 59 16.70 2.35 -8.22
N ALA A 60 16.12 1.76 -9.26
CA ALA A 60 16.84 0.92 -10.20
C ALA A 60 17.87 1.70 -11.02
N VAL A 61 17.52 2.89 -11.53
CA VAL A 61 18.42 3.66 -12.41
C VAL A 61 19.71 4.05 -11.70
N PRO A 62 19.69 4.70 -10.52
CA PRO A 62 20.94 5.06 -9.83
C PRO A 62 21.77 3.86 -9.39
N GLN A 63 21.13 2.76 -8.99
CA GLN A 63 21.82 1.56 -8.53
C GLN A 63 22.45 0.76 -9.67
N LEU A 64 21.74 0.60 -10.79
CA LEU A 64 22.27 -0.09 -11.97
C LEU A 64 23.44 0.70 -12.57
N LEU A 65 23.30 2.03 -12.72
CA LEU A 65 24.39 2.88 -13.21
C LEU A 65 25.63 2.78 -12.32
N ARG A 66 25.47 2.86 -10.99
CA ARG A 66 26.59 2.68 -10.06
C ARG A 66 27.28 1.31 -10.15
N LEU A 67 26.54 0.24 -10.45
CA LEU A 67 27.09 -1.13 -10.47
C LEU A 67 27.74 -1.51 -11.80
N TYR A 68 27.21 -1.00 -12.92
CA TYR A 68 27.61 -1.43 -14.26
C TYR A 68 28.42 -0.37 -15.03
N ASP A 69 28.39 0.89 -14.60
CA ASP A 69 29.13 1.97 -15.25
C ASP A 69 30.29 2.45 -14.36
N PRO A 70 31.56 2.17 -14.73
CA PRO A 70 32.73 2.59 -13.97
C PRO A 70 32.95 4.11 -13.96
N ASP A 71 32.35 4.85 -14.91
CA ASP A 71 32.46 6.31 -14.98
C ASP A 71 31.46 7.02 -14.05
N VAL A 72 30.51 6.28 -13.47
CA VAL A 72 29.51 6.83 -12.55
C VAL A 72 30.07 6.89 -11.13
N PRO A 73 30.17 8.08 -10.52
CA PRO A 73 30.67 8.21 -9.16
C PRO A 73 29.81 7.44 -8.15
N GLY A 74 30.44 6.83 -7.14
CA GLY A 74 29.72 6.05 -6.12
C GLY A 74 28.65 6.83 -5.35
N TRP A 75 28.75 8.17 -5.29
CA TRP A 75 27.73 9.02 -4.68
C TRP A 75 26.43 9.09 -5.49
N PHE A 76 26.45 8.76 -6.79
CA PHE A 76 25.26 8.76 -7.64
C PHE A 76 24.17 7.81 -7.12
N GLY A 77 24.56 6.72 -6.44
CA GLY A 77 23.59 5.82 -5.79
C GLY A 77 22.71 6.52 -4.74
N TRP A 78 23.13 7.66 -4.17
CA TRP A 78 22.29 8.43 -3.26
C TRP A 78 21.02 8.99 -3.93
N PHE A 79 20.98 9.12 -5.25
CA PHE A 79 19.74 9.48 -5.96
C PHE A 79 18.61 8.48 -5.76
N SER A 80 18.91 7.23 -5.34
CA SER A 80 17.88 6.28 -4.91
C SER A 80 17.01 6.79 -3.75
N LEU A 81 17.48 7.77 -2.98
CA LEU A 81 16.65 8.45 -1.98
C LEU A 81 15.38 9.06 -2.59
N ALA A 82 15.42 9.54 -3.85
CA ALA A 82 14.25 10.09 -4.51
C ALA A 82 13.14 9.02 -4.69
N GLY A 83 13.52 7.79 -5.05
CA GLY A 83 12.59 6.66 -5.10
C GLY A 83 12.00 6.34 -3.74
N ILE A 84 12.82 6.35 -2.68
CA ILE A 84 12.36 6.13 -1.30
C ILE A 84 11.35 7.22 -0.90
N ILE A 85 11.69 8.50 -1.10
CA ILE A 85 10.79 9.61 -0.79
C ILE A 85 9.46 9.46 -1.56
N TRP A 86 9.52 9.06 -2.83
CA TRP A 86 8.32 8.83 -3.64
C TRP A 86 7.40 7.77 -3.04
N ILE A 87 7.94 6.61 -2.62
CA ILE A 87 7.10 5.56 -2.06
C ILE A 87 6.47 5.97 -0.72
N TYR A 88 7.13 6.82 0.07
CA TYR A 88 6.54 7.41 1.27
C TYR A 88 5.37 8.35 0.96
N ILE A 89 5.51 9.20 -0.07
CA ILE A 89 4.41 10.07 -0.53
C ILE A 89 3.21 9.22 -0.98
N VAL A 90 3.46 8.17 -1.76
CA VAL A 90 2.44 7.22 -2.23
C VAL A 90 1.74 6.53 -1.05
N GLN A 91 2.49 6.07 -0.05
CA GLN A 91 1.92 5.46 1.16
C GLN A 91 1.08 6.44 1.97
N PHE A 92 1.54 7.68 2.14
CA PHE A 92 0.80 8.72 2.84
C PHE A 92 -0.52 9.06 2.14
N ARG A 93 -0.49 9.14 0.81
CA ARG A 93 -1.71 9.39 0.01
C ARG A 93 -2.71 8.24 0.17
N LEU A 94 -2.27 6.99 0.01
CA LEU A 94 -3.13 5.82 0.16
C LEU A 94 -3.76 5.76 1.57
N TYR A 95 -2.97 6.09 2.59
CA TYR A 95 -3.44 6.23 3.96
C TYR A 95 -4.59 7.24 4.06
N CYS A 96 -4.44 8.43 3.47
CA CYS A 96 -5.47 9.47 3.48
C CYS A 96 -6.73 9.02 2.74
N THR A 97 -6.57 8.35 1.59
CA THR A 97 -7.70 7.81 0.80
C THR A 97 -8.48 6.77 1.60
N VAL A 98 -7.82 5.79 2.21
CA VAL A 98 -8.50 4.76 3.03
C VAL A 98 -9.24 5.39 4.21
N ASN A 99 -8.62 6.31 4.92
CA ASN A 99 -9.28 7.01 6.03
C ASN A 99 -10.47 7.86 5.57
N ALA A 100 -10.38 8.51 4.40
CA ALA A 100 -11.48 9.27 3.83
C ALA A 100 -12.66 8.35 3.47
N LEU A 101 -12.40 7.16 2.90
CA LEU A 101 -13.43 6.17 2.59
C LEU A 101 -14.18 5.72 3.85
N TYR A 102 -13.47 5.42 4.94
CA TYR A 102 -14.09 5.06 6.21
C TYR A 102 -14.95 6.21 6.77
N ARG A 103 -14.44 7.45 6.75
CA ARG A 103 -15.20 8.62 7.22
C ARG A 103 -16.46 8.88 6.38
N GLN A 104 -16.37 8.72 5.06
CA GLN A 104 -17.53 8.86 4.16
C GLN A 104 -18.59 7.78 4.40
N ALA A 105 -18.19 6.61 4.88
CA ALA A 105 -19.10 5.54 5.31
C ALA A 105 -19.63 5.72 6.75
N GLY A 106 -19.30 6.82 7.43
CA GLY A 106 -19.70 7.06 8.82
C GLY A 106 -18.91 6.24 9.86
N LEU A 107 -17.79 5.64 9.45
CA LEU A 107 -16.93 4.84 10.31
C LEU A 107 -15.72 5.63 10.82
N GLN A 108 -15.15 5.17 11.93
CA GLN A 108 -13.90 5.72 12.43
C GLN A 108 -12.73 5.40 11.49
N ALA A 109 -11.80 6.35 11.37
CA ALA A 109 -10.61 6.22 10.54
C ALA A 109 -9.65 5.16 11.13
N PRO A 110 -9.38 4.04 10.44
CA PRO A 110 -8.70 2.89 11.03
C PRO A 110 -7.17 3.03 11.08
N LEU A 111 -6.60 3.90 10.25
CA LEU A 111 -5.16 4.09 10.17
C LEU A 111 -4.78 5.36 10.95
N THR A 112 -3.67 5.30 11.71
CA THR A 112 -3.08 6.44 12.45
C THR A 112 -1.69 6.82 11.90
N LEU A 113 -1.40 8.12 11.78
CA LEU A 113 -0.21 8.64 11.06
C LEU A 113 1.10 8.18 11.70
N ARG A 114 1.06 7.91 13.02
CA ARG A 114 2.20 7.47 13.82
C ARG A 114 2.93 6.28 13.20
N TRP A 115 2.20 5.30 12.67
CA TRP A 115 2.79 4.09 12.09
C TRP A 115 3.66 4.38 10.85
N LEU A 116 3.33 5.41 10.07
CA LEU A 116 4.07 5.77 8.86
C LEU A 116 5.50 6.26 9.17
N PHE A 117 5.70 6.84 10.36
CA PHE A 117 6.98 7.41 10.78
C PHE A 117 7.81 6.46 11.65
N VAL A 118 7.33 5.24 11.94
CA VAL A 118 8.13 4.26 12.69
C VAL A 118 9.15 3.62 11.74
N PRO A 119 10.45 3.87 11.91
CA PRO A 119 11.47 3.27 11.05
C PRO A 119 11.43 1.74 11.17
N GLY A 120 11.51 1.06 10.03
CA GLY A 120 11.44 -0.41 9.95
C GLY A 120 10.03 -1.00 9.81
N LEU A 121 8.96 -0.21 9.97
CA LEU A 121 7.58 -0.71 9.88
C LEU A 121 6.84 -0.37 8.57
N ASN A 122 7.53 0.14 7.54
CA ASN A 122 6.91 0.49 6.25
C ASN A 122 6.13 -0.67 5.61
N LEU A 123 6.64 -1.90 5.73
CA LEU A 123 5.95 -3.08 5.23
C LEU A 123 4.65 -3.31 6.01
N LEU A 124 4.71 -3.22 7.34
CA LEU A 124 3.55 -3.37 8.22
C LEU A 124 2.50 -2.28 7.96
N VAL A 125 2.92 -1.02 7.76
CA VAL A 125 2.02 0.09 7.39
C VAL A 125 1.27 -0.25 6.10
N GLY A 126 2.00 -0.74 5.09
CA GLY A 126 1.38 -1.18 3.85
C GLY A 126 0.42 -2.36 4.04
N LEU A 127 0.79 -3.35 4.86
CA LEU A 127 -0.09 -4.47 5.20
C LEU A 127 -1.37 -4.01 5.92
N ARG A 128 -1.28 -3.05 6.86
CA ARG A 128 -2.44 -2.45 7.51
C ARG A 128 -3.35 -1.75 6.50
N GLN A 129 -2.78 -0.94 5.60
CA GLN A 129 -3.55 -0.26 4.55
C GLN A 129 -4.33 -1.26 3.69
N ILE A 130 -3.67 -2.36 3.31
CA ILE A 130 -4.27 -3.44 2.53
C ILE A 130 -5.41 -4.12 3.29
N HIS A 131 -5.19 -4.45 4.57
CA HIS A 131 -6.19 -5.09 5.41
C HIS A 131 -7.46 -4.23 5.54
N PHE A 132 -7.33 -2.96 5.94
CA PHE A 132 -8.49 -2.08 6.10
C PHE A 132 -9.19 -1.78 4.78
N LEU A 133 -8.44 -1.64 3.68
CA LEU A 133 -9.07 -1.50 2.37
C LEU A 133 -9.86 -2.76 1.99
N SER A 134 -9.32 -3.96 2.26
CA SER A 134 -10.05 -5.21 2.05
C SER A 134 -11.32 -5.30 2.89
N GLN A 135 -11.26 -4.93 4.18
CA GLN A 135 -12.42 -4.90 5.07
C GLN A 135 -13.48 -3.92 4.58
N TYR A 136 -13.07 -2.74 4.12
CA TYR A 136 -13.98 -1.76 3.52
C TYR A 136 -14.71 -2.32 2.29
N TRP A 137 -14.00 -3.00 1.39
CA TRP A 137 -14.62 -3.63 0.22
C TRP A 137 -15.54 -4.78 0.57
N ALA A 138 -15.16 -5.61 1.53
CA ALA A 138 -15.99 -6.70 2.04
C ALA A 138 -17.32 -6.16 2.56
N MET A 139 -17.26 -5.13 3.43
CA MET A 139 -18.43 -4.44 3.95
C MET A 139 -19.32 -3.88 2.84
N LYS A 140 -18.74 -3.22 1.82
CA LYS A 140 -19.52 -2.66 0.70
C LYS A 140 -20.17 -3.73 -0.18
N ARG A 141 -19.61 -4.94 -0.24
CA ARG A 141 -20.17 -6.08 -0.98
C ARG A 141 -21.11 -6.95 -0.13
N GLY A 142 -21.23 -6.69 1.17
CA GLY A 142 -21.96 -7.58 2.09
C GLY A 142 -21.27 -8.92 2.33
N GLU A 143 -19.97 -8.99 2.06
CA GLU A 143 -19.14 -10.18 2.27
C GLU A 143 -18.36 -10.06 3.59
N THR A 144 -17.98 -11.19 4.18
CA THR A 144 -17.05 -11.23 5.32
C THR A 144 -15.70 -11.78 4.85
N VAL A 145 -14.62 -11.08 5.19
CA VAL A 145 -13.26 -11.53 4.91
C VAL A 145 -12.62 -11.93 6.23
N GLY A 146 -12.62 -13.24 6.50
CA GLY A 146 -11.86 -13.81 7.60
C GLY A 146 -10.37 -13.77 7.28
N ASP A 147 -9.57 -13.32 8.24
CA ASP A 147 -8.13 -13.17 8.08
C ASP A 147 -7.39 -13.70 9.31
N PRO A 148 -6.90 -14.95 9.27
CA PRO A 148 -6.32 -15.61 10.44
C PRO A 148 -5.11 -14.87 11.03
N ILE A 149 -4.47 -14.02 10.23
CA ILE A 149 -3.32 -13.21 10.64
C ILE A 149 -3.76 -12.06 11.54
N THR A 150 -4.89 -11.42 11.24
CA THR A 150 -5.38 -10.31 12.06
C THR A 150 -5.95 -10.79 13.38
N ASP A 151 -6.54 -11.99 13.38
CA ASP A 151 -7.05 -12.63 14.60
C ASP A 151 -5.90 -12.99 15.58
N ARG A 152 -4.72 -13.30 15.04
CA ARG A 152 -3.52 -13.64 15.85
C ARG A 152 -2.67 -12.43 16.23
N LEU A 153 -2.83 -11.30 15.55
CA LEU A 153 -2.03 -10.08 15.76
C LEU A 153 -2.91 -8.84 15.97
N PRO A 154 -3.80 -8.84 16.97
CA PRO A 154 -4.78 -7.77 17.15
C PRO A 154 -4.12 -6.40 17.37
N LEU A 155 -2.99 -6.34 18.08
CA LEU A 155 -2.21 -5.10 18.30
C LEU A 155 -1.85 -4.34 17.01
N PHE A 156 -1.67 -5.06 15.91
CA PHE A 156 -1.23 -4.49 14.64
C PHE A 156 -2.34 -4.30 13.61
N PHE A 157 -3.52 -4.85 13.85
CA PHE A 157 -4.62 -4.84 12.86
C PHE A 157 -5.98 -4.44 13.45
N SER A 158 -6.09 -4.22 14.75
CA SER A 158 -7.28 -3.62 15.33
C SER A 158 -7.39 -2.13 14.94
N GLN A 159 -8.64 -1.66 14.82
CA GLN A 159 -8.92 -0.23 14.89
C GLN A 159 -8.43 0.24 16.25
N VAL A 160 -7.53 1.23 16.27
CA VAL A 160 -7.08 1.84 17.52
C VAL A 160 -8.24 2.66 18.06
N GLY A 161 -9.14 2.01 18.79
CA GLY A 161 -10.02 2.65 19.76
C GLY A 161 -9.27 2.76 21.07
N LEU A 162 -8.69 3.93 21.31
CA LEU A 162 -8.58 4.50 22.65
C LEU A 162 -9.40 5.79 22.63
#